data_AF-A0A2T4X524-F1
#
_entry.id   AF-A0A2T4X524-F1
#
_cell.length_a   1.000
_cell.length_b   1.000
_cell.length_c   1.000
_cell.angle_alpha   90.00
_cell.angle_beta   90.00
_cell.angle_gamma   90.00
#
_symmetry.space_group_name_H-M   'P 1'
#
loop_
_entity.id
_entity.type
_entity.pdbx_description
1 polymer ?
#
loop_
_entity_poly.entity_id
_entity_poly.type
_entity_poly.pdbx_seq_one_letter_code
_entity_poly.pdbx_strand_id
1 'polypeptide(L)' 'MDFSFLEKGKTFQATVYRDGDQAYYRTNPLDLRIEQLTVDHTTRKSFRLASGGGLAISLKQ' A
#
# COMPACT_ATOMS: atom_id res chain seq x y z
N MET A 1 -3.77 1.27 -7.27
CA MET A 1 -2.48 1.97 -7.37
C MET A 1 -1.79 1.53 -8.64
N ASP A 2 -1.51 2.47 -9.54
CA ASP A 2 -0.71 2.25 -10.73
C ASP A 2 0.71 2.76 -10.46
N PHE A 3 1.71 1.87 -10.59
CA PHE A 3 3.12 2.21 -10.35
C PHE A 3 3.84 2.62 -11.63
N SER A 4 3.14 2.92 -12.72
CA SER A 4 3.72 3.36 -14.01
C SER A 4 4.57 4.63 -13.95
N PHE A 5 4.54 5.36 -12.83
CA PHE A 5 5.41 6.51 -12.58
C PHE A 5 6.85 6.12 -12.20
N LEU A 6 7.10 4.85 -11.88
CA LEU A 6 8.44 4.35 -11.56
C LEU A 6 9.32 4.28 -12.80
N GLU A 7 10.64 4.36 -12.60
CA GLU A 7 11.60 4.29 -13.69
C GLU A 7 11.61 2.90 -14.34
N LYS A 8 11.63 2.88 -15.68
CA LYS A 8 11.62 1.65 -16.47
C LYS A 8 12.90 0.84 -16.23
N GLY A 9 12.73 -0.47 -16.01
CA GLY A 9 13.85 -1.39 -15.77
C GLY A 9 14.38 -1.39 -14.34
N LYS A 10 13.81 -0.57 -13.45
CA LYS A 10 14.13 -0.57 -12.01
C LYS A 10 13.06 -1.27 -11.20
N THR A 11 13.51 -1.96 -10.16
CA THR A 11 12.65 -2.57 -9.13
C THR A 11 12.79 -1.80 -7.82
N PHE A 12 11.72 -1.77 -7.05
CA PHE A 12 11.64 -1.07 -5.78
C PHE A 12 11.02 -1.99 -4.73
N GLN A 13 11.54 -1.92 -3.52
CA GLN A 13 10.89 -2.46 -2.35
C GLN A 13 9.84 -1.46 -1.86
N ALA A 14 8.57 -1.81 -2.03
CA ALA A 14 7.45 -1.09 -1.45
C ALA A 14 7.15 -1.64 -0.05
N THR A 15 7.12 -0.76 0.95
CA THR A 15 6.51 -1.04 2.27
C THR A 15 5.16 -0.35 2.30
N VAL A 16 4.09 -1.14 2.35
CA VAL A 16 2.71 -0.67 2.34
C VAL A 16 2.18 -0.72 3.77
N TYR A 17 1.73 0.42 4.27
CA TYR A 17 1.01 0.59 5.52
C TYR A 17 -0.44 0.84 5.15
N ARG A 18 -1.34 -0.08 5.47
CA ARG A 18 -2.76 0.07 5.12
C ARG A 18 -3.65 -0.35 6.26
N ASP A 19 -4.90 0.10 6.18
CA ASP A 19 -5.99 -0.42 6.99
C ASP A 19 -5.96 -1.96 7.05
N GLY A 20 -6.02 -2.48 8.28
CA GLY A 20 -6.21 -3.90 8.54
C GLY A 20 -7.59 -4.38 8.10
N ASP A 21 -7.77 -5.70 8.11
CA ASP A 21 -8.94 -6.32 7.49
C ASP A 21 -10.24 -6.00 8.27
N GLN A 22 -10.14 -5.60 9.55
CA GLN A 22 -11.24 -5.18 10.43
C GLN A 22 -11.18 -3.69 10.80
N ALA A 23 -10.38 -2.88 10.10
CA ALA A 23 -10.24 -1.47 10.39
C ALA A 23 -11.56 -0.71 10.17
N TYR A 24 -11.89 0.18 11.10
CA TYR A 24 -13.01 1.10 11.00
C TYR A 24 -12.78 2.29 11.94
N TYR A 25 -12.94 3.52 11.44
CA TYR A 25 -12.50 4.73 12.14
C TYR A 25 -13.12 4.94 13.53
N ARG A 26 -14.33 4.42 13.80
CA ARG A 26 -14.99 4.56 15.12
C ARG A 26 -14.73 3.41 16.09
N THR A 27 -14.72 2.18 15.58
CA THR A 27 -14.79 0.97 16.41
C THR A 27 -13.46 0.23 16.49
N ASN A 28 -12.60 0.38 15.48
CA ASN A 28 -11.31 -0.27 15.41
C ASN A 28 -10.31 0.56 14.55
N PRO A 29 -9.95 1.78 14.99
CA PRO A 29 -9.15 2.70 14.18
C PRO A 29 -7.66 2.33 14.08
N LEU A 30 -7.18 1.39 14.91
CA LEU A 30 -5.76 1.03 15.00
C LEU A 30 -5.41 -0.28 14.28
N ASP A 31 -6.39 -0.94 13.66
CA ASP A 31 -6.12 -2.15 12.90
C ASP A 31 -5.32 -1.79 11.64
N LEU A 32 -4.05 -2.22 11.63
CA LEU A 32 -3.04 -1.84 10.67
C LEU A 32 -2.37 -3.10 10.13
N ARG A 33 -2.21 -3.14 8.81
CA ARG A 33 -1.46 -4.17 8.11
C ARG A 33 -0.26 -3.55 7.40
N ILE A 34 0.91 -4.11 7.68
CA ILE A 34 2.17 -3.72 7.05
C ILE A 34 2.62 -4.88 6.15
N GLU A 35 2.82 -4.61 4.87
CA GLU A 35 3.26 -5.62 3.90
C GLU A 35 4.41 -5.09 3.03
N GLN A 36 5.32 -5.99 2.68
CA GLN A 36 6.44 -5.69 1.79
C GLN A 36 6.20 -6.33 0.43
N LEU A 37 6.35 -5.54 -0.63
CA LEU A 37 6.14 -5.96 -2.02
C LEU A 37 7.32 -5.51 -2.88
N THR A 38 7.76 -6.36 -3.79
CA THR A 38 8.64 -5.93 -4.88
C THR A 38 7.77 -5.41 -6.01
N VAL A 39 8.00 -4.17 -6.44
CA VAL A 39 7.22 -3.50 -7.49
C VAL A 39 8.13 -2.88 -8.55
N ASP A 40 7.57 -2.66 -9.73
CA ASP A 40 8.20 -1.98 -10.86
C ASP A 40 7.18 -1.11 -11.61
N HIS A 41 7.62 -0.44 -12.68
CA HIS A 41 6.76 0.41 -13.53
C HIS A 41 5.58 -0.32 -14.20
N THR A 42 5.55 -1.65 -14.21
CA THR A 42 4.45 -2.44 -14.78
C THR A 42 3.43 -2.87 -13.72
N THR A 43 3.76 -2.68 -12.44
CA THR A 43 2.95 -3.15 -11.33
C THR A 43 1.65 -2.34 -11.20
N ARG A 44 0.53 -3.05 -11.13
CA ARG A 44 -0.77 -2.49 -10.74
C ARG A 44 -1.33 -3.30 -9.58
N LYS A 45 -1.71 -2.62 -8.50
CA LYS A 45 -2.21 -3.27 -7.28
C LYS A 45 -3.45 -2.58 -6.75
N SER A 46 -4.48 -3.37 -6.44
CA SER A 46 -5.66 -2.93 -5.71
C SER A 46 -5.44 -3.12 -4.22
N PHE A 47 -5.83 -2.11 -3.44
CA PHE A 47 -5.80 -2.14 -1.98
C PHE A 47 -7.21 -1.90 -1.46
N ARG A 48 -7.58 -2.63 -0.41
CA ARG A 48 -8.80 -2.34 0.35
C ARG A 48 -8.54 -1.15 1.26
N LEU A 49 -9.47 -0.21 1.27
CA LEU A 49 -9.50 0.91 2.21
C LEU A 49 -10.73 0.75 3.10
N ALA A 50 -10.55 0.92 4.40
CA ALA A 50 -11.66 1.00 5.33
C ALA A 50 -12.35 2.36 5.23
N SER A 51 -13.59 2.43 5.72
CA SER A 51 -14.32 3.70 5.78
C SER A 51 -13.60 4.70 6.70
N GLY A 52 -13.22 5.85 6.13
CA GLY A 52 -12.46 6.89 6.84
C GLY A 52 -11.00 6.54 7.10
N GLY A 53 -10.49 5.43 6.54
CA GLY A 53 -9.11 5.00 6.66
C GLY A 53 -8.25 5.42 5.47
N GLY A 54 -7.17 4.69 5.23
CA GLY A 54 -6.22 5.01 4.17
C GLY A 54 -5.10 4.00 4.01
N LEU A 55 -4.13 4.39 3.19
CA LEU A 55 -2.88 3.67 3.04
C LEU A 55 -1.72 4.64 2.77
N ALA A 56 -0.52 4.25 3.16
CA ALA A 56 0.73 4.91 2.83
C ALA A 56 1.70 3.88 2.23
N ILE A 57 2.53 4.30 1.29
CA ILE A 57 3.53 3.43 0.64
C ILE A 57 4.87 4.13 0.69
N SER A 58 5.86 3.47 1.30
CA SER A 58 7.27 3.85 1.20
C SER A 58 7.92 3.06 0.09
N LEU A 59 8.58 3.75 -0.85
CA LEU A 59 9.30 3.13 -1.96
C LEU A 59 10.80 3.31 -1.73
N LYS A 60 11.52 2.20 -1.67
CA LYS A 60 12.98 2.18 -1.56
C LYS A 60 13.56 1.40 -2.73
N GLN A 61 14.51 2.00 -3.43
CA GLN A 61 15.28 1.33 -4.49
C GLN A 61 16.42 0.51 -3.87
#